data_AF-A0A1C0VT29-F1
#
_entry.id   AF-A0A1C0VT29-F1
#
_cell.length_a   1.000
_cell.length_b   1.000
_cell.length_c   1.000
_cell.angle_alpha   90.00
_cell.angle_beta   90.00
_cell.angle_gamma   90.00
#
_symmetry.space_group_name_H-M   'P 1'
#
loop_
_entity.id
_entity.type
_entity.pdbx_description
1 polymer ?
#
loop_
_entity_poly.entity_id
_entity_poly.type
_entity_poly.pdbx_seq_one_letter_code
_entity_poly.pdbx_strand_id
1 'polypeptide(L)'
;MTNRSTRDLFHRKTLNTALHAFSFPTDLETRHQKLENWIDRLNAGTLDEIKEVSLHGNFLNDIFQDVLGYRSIIQSAGKVWEIHAEQTIANGGGSADAALGFFTSNKNNKGKGKIESKIIAPIELKGSKNDLDRAAPGRKESAVDQGWRYANYTPDCRWIIVSNYRELRLYQTSKTPAYYERFLLTDLADLEAFKRFYFLLCRQNFLPSQNKPQAVSVIDVLLKSSDEAQEEITKVLYEEYKAIRLNLVKHFRFAGPQDIPNRDQVLIEKAQKTLDRFLFVAFCEDKGLLPPKTISNAHDHQDPYNPRPIWERYKAVFRWVDVGNDDPPIPGYNGGLFQLDPILDERLTV
;
A
#
# COMPACT_ATOMS: atom_id res chain seq x y z
N MET A 1 -13.00 -5.67 -14.84
CA MET A 1 -12.28 -5.50 -13.56
C MET A 1 -11.40 -4.28 -13.70
N THR A 2 -11.77 -3.15 -13.10
CA THR A 2 -10.86 -2.00 -13.02
C THR A 2 -9.78 -2.37 -12.01
N ASN A 3 -8.63 -2.79 -12.50
CA ASN A 3 -7.45 -3.08 -11.70
C ASN A 3 -6.96 -1.75 -11.11
N ARG A 4 -7.60 -1.28 -10.03
CA ARG A 4 -7.11 -0.13 -9.28
C ARG A 4 -5.76 -0.54 -8.73
N SER A 5 -4.69 0.10 -9.19
CA SER A 5 -3.34 -0.09 -8.65
C SER A 5 -3.40 0.19 -7.14
N THR A 6 -3.39 -0.86 -6.34
CA THR A 6 -3.31 -0.78 -4.88
C THR A 6 -1.90 -0.35 -4.51
N ARG A 7 -1.77 0.45 -3.46
CA ARG A 7 -0.48 0.92 -2.95
C ARG A 7 -0.35 0.52 -1.48
N ASP A 8 0.81 0.01 -1.12
CA ASP A 8 1.11 -0.32 0.29
C ASP A 8 1.18 0.97 1.11
N LEU A 9 0.82 0.89 2.40
CA LEU A 9 0.90 2.01 3.33
C LEU A 9 2.34 2.24 3.77
N PHE A 10 3.09 1.17 4.00
CA PHE A 10 4.42 1.25 4.57
C PHE A 10 5.51 1.03 3.53
N HIS A 11 6.55 1.85 3.59
CA HIS A 11 7.72 1.68 2.74
C HIS A 11 8.45 0.39 3.13
N ARG A 12 8.66 -0.52 2.16
CA ARG A 12 9.13 -1.89 2.39
C ARG A 12 10.40 -1.98 3.25
N LYS A 13 11.41 -1.17 2.96
CA LYS A 13 12.69 -1.19 3.69
C LYS A 13 12.53 -0.67 5.13
N THR A 14 11.71 0.36 5.32
CA THR A 14 11.42 0.92 6.65
C THR A 14 10.67 -0.10 7.50
N LEU A 15 9.63 -0.75 6.94
CA LEU A 15 8.88 -1.82 7.60
C LEU A 15 9.79 -3.00 7.97
N ASN A 16 10.60 -3.50 7.04
CA ASN A 16 11.48 -4.64 7.31
C ASN A 16 12.50 -4.34 8.42
N THR A 17 13.04 -3.12 8.44
CA THR A 17 13.96 -2.70 9.51
C THR A 17 13.26 -2.71 10.88
N ALA A 18 12.03 -2.19 10.95
CA ALA A 18 11.23 -2.20 12.18
C ALA A 18 10.83 -3.62 12.61
N LEU A 19 10.49 -4.50 11.66
CA LEU A 19 10.20 -5.91 11.91
C LEU A 19 11.40 -6.65 12.52
N HIS A 20 12.60 -6.45 11.97
CA HIS A 20 13.81 -7.08 12.49
C HIS A 20 14.21 -6.57 13.88
N ALA A 21 13.88 -5.32 14.20
CA ALA A 21 14.11 -4.74 15.52
C ALA A 21 13.06 -5.14 16.56
N PHE A 22 11.94 -5.73 16.13
CA PHE A 22 10.84 -6.09 17.02
C PHE A 22 11.09 -7.43 17.72
N SER A 23 10.91 -7.44 19.04
CA SER A 23 10.95 -8.66 19.84
C SER A 23 9.56 -9.30 19.88
N PHE A 24 9.39 -10.38 19.11
CA PHE A 24 8.15 -11.15 19.12
C PHE A 24 7.93 -11.85 20.47
N PRO A 25 6.67 -12.06 20.89
CA PRO A 25 6.39 -12.76 22.14
C PRO A 25 6.79 -14.23 22.04
N THR A 26 7.11 -14.85 23.17
CA THR A 26 7.55 -16.26 23.24
C THR A 26 6.46 -17.26 22.88
N ASP A 27 5.19 -16.83 22.85
CA ASP A 27 4.02 -17.64 22.49
C ASP A 27 3.57 -17.41 21.03
N LEU A 28 4.39 -16.78 20.18
CA LEU A 28 4.01 -16.41 18.81
C LEU A 28 3.53 -17.61 17.99
N GLU A 29 4.21 -18.75 18.07
CA GLU A 29 3.84 -19.97 17.35
C GLU A 29 2.48 -20.52 17.84
N THR A 30 2.20 -20.39 19.15
CA THR A 30 0.88 -20.77 19.69
C THR A 30 -0.22 -19.85 19.16
N ARG A 31 0.07 -18.55 19.00
CA ARG A 31 -0.85 -17.59 18.37
C ARG A 31 -1.05 -17.92 16.89
N HIS A 32 0.03 -18.28 16.17
CA HIS A 32 -0.03 -18.67 14.76
C HIS A 32 -0.95 -19.89 14.56
N GLN A 33 -0.85 -20.91 15.43
CA GLN A 33 -1.72 -22.09 15.38
C GLN A 33 -3.22 -21.76 15.48
N LYS A 34 -3.59 -20.73 16.26
CA LYS A 34 -5.01 -20.29 16.33
C LYS A 34 -5.48 -19.72 15.00
N LEU A 35 -4.60 -19.04 14.29
CA LEU A 35 -4.89 -18.50 12.95
C LEU A 35 -4.95 -19.63 11.91
N GLU A 36 -4.09 -20.66 12.01
CA GLU A 36 -4.16 -21.84 11.14
C GLU A 36 -5.52 -22.55 11.20
N ASN A 37 -6.16 -22.62 12.37
CA ASN A 37 -7.52 -23.17 12.48
C ASN A 37 -8.55 -22.40 11.62
N TRP A 38 -8.37 -21.08 11.46
CA TRP A 38 -9.21 -20.27 10.58
C TRP A 38 -8.88 -20.53 9.11
N ILE A 39 -7.60 -20.72 8.77
CA ILE A 39 -7.14 -21.10 7.42
C ILE A 39 -7.74 -22.46 7.02
N ASP A 40 -7.70 -23.45 7.90
CA ASP A 40 -8.24 -24.78 7.62
C ASP A 40 -9.75 -24.74 7.32
N ARG A 41 -10.51 -24.00 8.13
CA ARG A 41 -11.95 -23.80 7.91
C ARG A 41 -12.26 -23.02 6.63
N LEU A 42 -11.38 -22.08 6.27
CA LEU A 42 -11.49 -21.35 5.01
C LEU A 42 -11.27 -22.28 3.82
N ASN A 43 -10.22 -23.11 3.87
CA ASN A 43 -9.86 -24.08 2.83
C ASN A 43 -10.91 -25.18 2.68
N ALA A 44 -11.53 -25.61 3.79
CA ALA A 44 -12.64 -26.55 3.79
C ALA A 44 -13.97 -25.95 3.27
N GLY A 45 -14.02 -24.65 2.99
CA GLY A 45 -15.24 -23.95 2.58
C GLY A 45 -16.26 -23.71 3.70
N THR A 46 -15.95 -24.10 4.93
CA THR A 46 -16.87 -23.99 6.07
C THR A 46 -17.24 -22.54 6.37
N LEU A 47 -16.30 -21.59 6.21
CA LEU A 47 -16.59 -20.16 6.45
C LEU A 47 -17.65 -19.60 5.49
N ASP A 48 -17.79 -20.18 4.28
CA ASP A 48 -18.74 -19.75 3.26
C ASP A 48 -20.18 -20.20 3.50
N GLU A 49 -20.38 -21.14 4.42
CA GLU A 49 -21.67 -21.71 4.79
C GLU A 49 -22.25 -21.06 6.06
N ILE A 50 -21.40 -20.39 6.84
CA ILE A 50 -21.77 -19.78 8.11
C ILE A 50 -22.25 -18.34 7.89
N LYS A 51 -23.31 -17.94 8.62
CA LYS A 51 -23.80 -16.56 8.60
C LYS A 51 -22.78 -15.62 9.22
N GLU A 52 -22.53 -14.50 8.54
CA GLU A 52 -21.58 -13.45 8.94
C GLU A 52 -21.61 -13.10 10.44
N VAL A 53 -22.79 -12.76 10.98
CA VAL A 53 -22.96 -12.31 12.37
C VAL A 53 -22.54 -13.38 13.40
N SER A 54 -22.64 -14.65 13.04
CA SER A 54 -22.22 -15.74 13.93
C SER A 54 -20.70 -15.94 13.99
N LEU A 55 -19.96 -15.40 13.01
CA LEU A 55 -18.49 -15.43 13.00
C LEU A 55 -17.86 -14.24 13.72
N HIS A 56 -18.56 -13.09 13.81
CA HIS A 56 -18.03 -11.86 14.40
C HIS A 56 -17.41 -12.09 15.78
N GLY A 57 -18.17 -12.67 16.71
CA GLY A 57 -17.72 -12.87 18.09
C GLY A 57 -16.47 -13.74 18.19
N ASN A 58 -16.46 -14.87 17.48
CA ASN A 58 -15.31 -15.79 17.46
C ASN A 58 -14.09 -15.13 16.81
N PHE A 59 -14.27 -14.41 15.69
CA PHE A 59 -13.18 -13.73 15.00
C PHE A 59 -12.54 -12.65 15.87
N LEU A 60 -13.36 -11.83 16.54
CA LEU A 60 -12.87 -10.78 17.45
C LEU A 60 -12.18 -11.38 18.68
N ASN A 61 -12.60 -12.55 19.16
CA ASN A 61 -11.94 -13.23 20.26
C ASN A 61 -10.62 -13.88 19.82
N ASP A 62 -10.67 -14.78 18.84
CA ASP A 62 -9.51 -15.54 18.40
C ASP A 62 -8.42 -14.63 17.81
N ILE A 63 -8.79 -13.72 16.90
CA ILE A 63 -7.80 -12.93 16.17
C ILE A 63 -7.38 -11.70 16.97
N PHE A 64 -8.33 -10.89 17.44
CA PHE A 64 -7.95 -9.64 18.10
C PHE A 64 -7.56 -9.85 19.57
N GLN A 65 -8.26 -10.66 20.34
CA GLN A 65 -7.90 -10.85 21.75
C GLN A 65 -6.74 -11.83 21.90
N ASP A 66 -6.90 -13.04 21.39
CA ASP A 66 -5.94 -14.12 21.64
C ASP A 66 -4.67 -14.01 20.80
N VAL A 67 -4.81 -13.77 19.49
CA VAL A 67 -3.65 -13.61 18.60
C VAL A 67 -3.01 -12.24 18.79
N LEU A 68 -3.77 -11.13 18.70
CA LEU A 68 -3.19 -9.78 18.68
C LEU A 68 -3.05 -9.13 20.08
N GLY A 69 -3.65 -9.72 21.12
CA GLY A 69 -3.43 -9.31 22.51
C GLY A 69 -4.28 -8.13 23.00
N TYR A 70 -5.39 -7.79 22.33
CA TYR A 70 -6.28 -6.72 22.78
C TYR A 70 -7.11 -7.15 23.99
N ARG A 71 -7.26 -6.26 24.97
CA ARG A 71 -8.02 -6.55 26.20
C ARG A 71 -9.51 -6.31 26.02
N SER A 72 -10.33 -7.30 26.36
CA SER A 72 -11.79 -7.15 26.43
C SER A 72 -12.28 -6.67 27.79
N ILE A 73 -13.56 -6.28 27.87
CA ILE A 73 -14.19 -5.81 29.11
C ILE A 73 -14.09 -6.84 30.25
N ILE A 74 -14.17 -8.14 29.94
CA ILE A 74 -14.11 -9.25 30.89
C ILE A 74 -12.71 -9.34 31.50
N GLN A 75 -11.68 -9.29 30.65
CA GLN A 75 -10.27 -9.37 31.08
C GLN A 75 -9.83 -8.14 31.88
N SER A 76 -10.40 -6.96 31.60
CA SER A 76 -10.06 -5.70 32.25
C SER A 76 -10.83 -5.42 33.55
N ALA A 77 -11.61 -6.38 34.07
CA ALA A 77 -12.50 -6.20 35.22
C ALA A 77 -13.39 -4.94 35.12
N GLY A 78 -13.81 -4.59 33.88
CA GLY A 78 -14.68 -3.45 33.61
C GLY A 78 -14.07 -2.05 33.75
N LYS A 79 -12.74 -1.90 33.87
CA LYS A 79 -12.09 -0.58 34.00
C LYS A 79 -11.81 0.10 32.66
N VAL A 80 -10.80 -0.41 31.94
CA VAL A 80 -10.40 0.09 30.62
C VAL A 80 -10.17 -1.11 29.71
N TRP A 81 -10.93 -1.20 28.63
CA TRP A 81 -10.74 -2.24 27.62
C TRP A 81 -10.47 -1.60 26.25
N GLU A 82 -10.07 -2.43 25.29
CA GLU A 82 -9.39 -1.98 24.07
C GLU A 82 -10.05 -2.44 22.78
N ILE A 83 -10.97 -3.39 22.90
CA ILE A 83 -11.82 -3.88 21.82
C ILE A 83 -13.27 -3.96 22.29
N HIS A 84 -14.19 -3.36 21.54
CA HIS A 84 -15.62 -3.36 21.83
C HIS A 84 -16.41 -3.78 20.58
N ALA A 85 -17.30 -4.77 20.73
CA ALA A 85 -18.22 -5.21 19.66
C ALA A 85 -19.44 -4.28 19.58
N GLU A 86 -20.06 -4.18 18.41
CA GLU A 86 -21.28 -3.39 18.14
C GLU A 86 -21.20 -1.96 18.68
N GLN A 87 -20.31 -1.16 18.07
CA GLN A 87 -20.08 0.21 18.52
C GLN A 87 -20.88 1.20 17.67
N THR A 88 -21.89 1.84 18.29
CA THR A 88 -22.58 2.98 17.67
C THR A 88 -21.63 4.17 17.56
N ILE A 89 -21.48 4.68 16.34
CA ILE A 89 -20.72 5.88 16.01
C ILE A 89 -21.65 7.09 16.12
N ALA A 90 -21.15 8.17 16.73
CA ALA A 90 -21.94 9.37 16.99
C ALA A 90 -22.44 10.04 15.69
N ASN A 91 -23.44 10.93 15.83
CA ASN A 91 -23.88 11.86 14.79
C ASN A 91 -24.28 11.23 13.45
N GLY A 92 -24.82 10.00 13.46
CA GLY A 92 -25.30 9.33 12.25
C GLY A 92 -24.23 8.53 11.51
N GLY A 93 -23.07 8.27 12.13
CA GLY A 93 -22.04 7.41 11.56
C GLY A 93 -22.47 5.95 11.36
N GLY A 94 -23.53 5.50 12.06
CA GLY A 94 -24.04 4.13 12.01
C GLY A 94 -23.48 3.28 13.16
N SER A 95 -23.43 1.97 12.97
CA SER A 95 -22.87 1.04 13.96
C SER A 95 -21.79 0.20 13.28
N ALA A 96 -20.56 0.30 13.77
CA ALA A 96 -19.47 -0.58 13.34
C ALA A 96 -19.60 -1.94 14.05
N ASP A 97 -19.21 -3.02 13.37
CA ASP A 97 -19.24 -4.38 13.94
C ASP A 97 -18.33 -4.50 15.17
N ALA A 98 -17.19 -3.80 15.14
CA ALA A 98 -16.36 -3.60 16.33
C ALA A 98 -15.52 -2.32 16.22
N ALA A 99 -14.82 -1.98 17.29
CA ALA A 99 -13.87 -0.88 17.31
C ALA A 99 -12.69 -1.18 18.24
N LEU A 100 -11.50 -0.74 17.82
CA LEU A 100 -10.29 -0.70 18.64
C LEU A 100 -10.08 0.71 19.19
N GLY A 101 -9.68 0.81 20.44
CA GLY A 101 -9.53 2.10 21.09
C GLY A 101 -9.34 1.98 22.60
N PHE A 102 -9.84 2.98 23.32
CA PHE A 102 -9.91 2.94 24.77
C PHE A 102 -11.34 3.20 25.19
N PHE A 103 -11.89 2.28 25.98
CA PHE A 103 -13.28 2.31 26.40
C PHE A 103 -13.34 2.20 27.92
N THR A 104 -14.18 3.01 28.55
CA THR A 104 -14.38 3.01 30.00
C THR A 104 -15.86 3.03 30.32
N SER A 105 -16.24 2.39 31.42
CA SER A 105 -17.63 2.39 31.91
C SER A 105 -17.73 3.29 33.14
N ASN A 106 -18.28 4.48 32.97
CA ASN A 106 -18.62 5.36 34.09
C ASN A 106 -20.08 5.09 34.52
N LYS A 107 -20.28 4.72 35.78
CA LYS A 107 -21.63 4.62 36.36
C LYS A 107 -22.12 6.03 36.70
N ASN A 108 -23.18 6.47 36.03
CA ASN A 108 -23.83 7.73 36.41
C ASN A 108 -24.68 7.52 37.68
N ASN A 109 -24.95 8.59 38.45
CA ASN A 109 -25.76 8.60 39.68
C ASN A 109 -27.20 8.02 39.55
N LYS A 110 -27.62 7.62 38.35
CA LYS A 110 -28.92 6.99 38.05
C LYS A 110 -28.81 5.51 37.65
N GLY A 111 -27.68 4.85 37.89
CA GLY A 111 -27.49 3.42 37.62
C GLY A 111 -27.35 3.01 36.13
N LYS A 112 -27.53 3.94 35.19
CA LYS A 112 -27.19 3.74 33.76
C LYS A 112 -25.72 4.07 33.53
N GLY A 113 -24.92 3.07 33.15
CA GLY A 113 -23.53 3.26 32.75
C GLY A 113 -23.46 3.99 31.39
N LYS A 114 -22.67 5.06 31.30
CA LYS A 114 -22.31 5.67 30.01
C LYS A 114 -20.93 5.14 29.65
N ILE A 115 -20.81 4.54 28.47
CA ILE A 115 -19.51 4.14 27.92
C ILE A 115 -18.87 5.40 27.32
N GLU A 116 -17.73 5.80 27.87
CA GLU A 116 -16.85 6.77 27.23
C GLU A 116 -15.90 6.00 26.32
N SER A 117 -15.74 6.48 25.08
CA SER A 117 -14.95 5.78 24.07
C SER A 117 -14.05 6.77 23.33
N LYS A 118 -12.78 6.37 23.17
CA LYS A 118 -11.86 6.94 22.19
C LYS A 118 -11.57 5.85 21.17
N ILE A 119 -12.24 5.91 20.02
CA ILE A 119 -12.09 4.93 18.94
C ILE A 119 -10.90 5.36 18.07
N ILE A 120 -9.93 4.46 17.93
CA ILE A 120 -8.75 4.67 17.09
C ILE A 120 -8.94 4.01 15.71
N ALA A 121 -9.65 2.88 15.67
CA ALA A 121 -9.95 2.15 14.44
C ALA A 121 -11.31 1.43 14.51
N PRO A 122 -12.32 1.83 13.73
CA PRO A 122 -13.50 0.99 13.51
C PRO A 122 -13.12 -0.26 12.72
N ILE A 123 -13.85 -1.34 12.97
CA ILE A 123 -13.77 -2.62 12.29
C ILE A 123 -15.12 -2.86 11.62
N GLU A 124 -15.11 -3.01 10.29
CA GLU A 124 -16.25 -3.48 9.50
C GLU A 124 -15.97 -4.91 9.03
N LEU A 125 -16.88 -5.82 9.33
CA LEU A 125 -16.79 -7.23 8.97
C LEU A 125 -17.86 -7.55 7.92
N LYS A 126 -17.58 -8.52 7.05
CA LYS A 126 -18.50 -9.05 6.04
C LYS A 126 -18.41 -10.56 5.94
N GLY A 127 -19.45 -11.20 5.41
CA GLY A 127 -19.42 -12.61 5.06
C GLY A 127 -18.30 -12.94 4.07
N SER A 128 -17.77 -14.16 4.11
CA SER A 128 -16.58 -14.57 3.34
C SER A 128 -16.73 -14.55 1.83
N LYS A 129 -17.96 -14.55 1.31
CA LYS A 129 -18.27 -14.43 -0.12
C LYS A 129 -18.41 -12.99 -0.59
N ASN A 130 -18.42 -12.01 0.31
CA ASN A 130 -18.64 -10.63 -0.01
C ASN A 130 -17.36 -9.95 -0.51
N ASP A 131 -17.48 -9.23 -1.60
CA ASP A 131 -16.46 -8.30 -2.09
C ASP A 131 -16.45 -7.05 -1.20
N LEU A 132 -15.27 -6.66 -0.70
CA LEU A 132 -15.13 -5.53 0.22
C LEU A 132 -15.33 -4.17 -0.46
N ASP A 133 -15.05 -4.07 -1.77
CA ASP A 133 -15.15 -2.84 -2.57
C ASP A 133 -16.51 -2.70 -3.27
N ARG A 134 -17.32 -3.76 -3.30
CA ARG A 134 -18.62 -3.76 -3.97
C ARG A 134 -19.77 -3.80 -2.97
N ALA A 135 -20.68 -2.84 -3.09
CA ALA A 135 -21.93 -2.88 -2.35
C ALA A 135 -22.75 -4.14 -2.70
N ALA A 136 -23.31 -4.80 -1.68
CA ALA A 136 -24.24 -5.90 -1.88
C ALA A 136 -25.49 -5.42 -2.64
N PRO A 137 -26.20 -6.30 -3.38
CA PRO A 137 -27.43 -5.94 -4.08
C PRO A 137 -28.43 -5.22 -3.16
N GLY A 138 -28.92 -4.06 -3.57
CA GLY A 138 -29.85 -3.23 -2.79
C GLY A 138 -29.20 -2.34 -1.72
N ARG A 139 -27.87 -2.38 -1.56
CA ARG A 139 -27.11 -1.46 -0.71
C ARG A 139 -26.38 -0.42 -1.57
N LYS A 140 -26.15 0.76 -1.00
CA LYS A 140 -25.44 1.88 -1.66
C LYS A 140 -23.95 1.89 -1.37
N GLU A 141 -23.54 1.34 -0.24
CA GLU A 141 -22.18 1.41 0.28
C GLU A 141 -21.56 0.01 0.34
N SER A 142 -20.29 -0.09 -0.04
CA SER A 142 -19.44 -1.26 0.20
C SER A 142 -19.00 -1.35 1.67
N ALA A 143 -18.23 -2.37 2.03
CA ALA A 143 -17.64 -2.47 3.36
C ALA A 143 -16.58 -1.39 3.58
N VAL A 144 -15.79 -1.11 2.53
CA VAL A 144 -14.82 -0.02 2.53
C VAL A 144 -15.52 1.33 2.73
N ASP A 145 -16.59 1.61 1.99
CA ASP A 145 -17.34 2.87 2.13
C ASP A 145 -17.90 3.05 3.56
N GLN A 146 -18.41 1.97 4.16
CA GLN A 146 -18.90 1.98 5.53
C GLN A 146 -17.78 2.27 6.54
N GLY A 147 -16.62 1.61 6.39
CA GLY A 147 -15.44 1.87 7.22
C GLY A 147 -14.99 3.34 7.16
N TRP A 148 -14.94 3.93 5.97
CA TRP A 148 -14.62 5.35 5.78
C TRP A 148 -15.68 6.27 6.37
N ARG A 149 -16.97 5.93 6.25
CA ARG A 149 -18.03 6.66 6.93
C ARG A 149 -17.80 6.65 8.43
N TYR A 150 -17.58 5.49 9.07
CA TYR A 150 -17.34 5.44 10.51
C TYR A 150 -16.18 6.34 10.95
N ALA A 151 -15.06 6.30 10.22
CA ALA A 151 -13.92 7.15 10.52
C ALA A 151 -14.26 8.64 10.45
N ASN A 152 -15.00 9.08 9.43
CA ASN A 152 -15.39 10.49 9.27
C ASN A 152 -16.27 11.02 10.41
N TYR A 153 -17.04 10.14 11.05
CA TYR A 153 -17.91 10.49 12.19
C TYR A 153 -17.26 10.19 13.56
N THR A 154 -16.00 9.75 13.57
CA THR A 154 -15.26 9.37 14.77
C THR A 154 -14.09 10.33 14.98
N PRO A 155 -14.17 11.24 15.98
CA PRO A 155 -13.04 12.10 16.33
C PRO A 155 -11.80 11.28 16.66
N ASP A 156 -10.63 11.76 16.23
CA ASP A 156 -9.33 11.11 16.45
C ASP A 156 -9.20 9.70 15.85
N CYS A 157 -10.09 9.31 14.92
CA CYS A 157 -9.95 8.07 14.17
C CYS A 157 -8.76 8.15 13.22
N ARG A 158 -7.86 7.17 13.30
CA ARG A 158 -6.60 7.16 12.54
C ARG A 158 -6.55 6.03 11.53
N TRP A 159 -7.16 4.91 11.85
CA TRP A 159 -7.08 3.68 11.06
C TRP A 159 -8.48 3.15 10.79
N ILE A 160 -8.64 2.30 9.77
CA ILE A 160 -9.88 1.57 9.49
C ILE A 160 -9.48 0.14 9.20
N ILE A 161 -10.20 -0.82 9.77
CA ILE A 161 -10.00 -2.24 9.48
C ILE A 161 -11.27 -2.76 8.79
N VAL A 162 -11.09 -3.42 7.65
CA VAL A 162 -12.18 -4.09 6.94
C VAL A 162 -11.80 -5.53 6.68
N SER A 163 -12.70 -6.48 6.90
CA SER A 163 -12.41 -7.89 6.68
C SER A 163 -13.63 -8.66 6.19
N ASN A 164 -13.41 -9.64 5.32
CA ASN A 164 -14.39 -10.69 5.01
C ASN A 164 -13.90 -12.07 5.48
N TYR A 165 -13.01 -12.11 6.48
CA TYR A 165 -12.34 -13.32 6.99
C TYR A 165 -11.38 -14.01 6.02
N ARG A 166 -11.57 -13.87 4.71
CA ARG A 166 -10.59 -14.33 3.70
C ARG A 166 -9.45 -13.34 3.55
N GLU A 167 -9.77 -12.07 3.64
CA GLU A 167 -8.82 -10.98 3.64
C GLU A 167 -9.15 -9.96 4.71
N LEU A 168 -8.10 -9.39 5.31
CA LEU A 168 -8.15 -8.23 6.17
C LEU A 168 -7.37 -7.09 5.51
N ARG A 169 -7.96 -5.90 5.49
CA ARG A 169 -7.35 -4.68 4.97
C ARG A 169 -7.24 -3.63 6.07
N LEU A 170 -6.06 -3.05 6.21
CA LEU A 170 -5.79 -1.93 7.10
C LEU A 170 -5.63 -0.66 6.26
N TYR A 171 -6.48 0.32 6.51
CA TYR A 171 -6.42 1.65 5.90
C TYR A 171 -6.03 2.70 6.93
N GLN A 172 -5.56 3.85 6.44
CA GLN A 172 -5.23 5.01 7.27
C GLN A 172 -5.96 6.26 6.76
N THR A 173 -6.53 7.04 7.68
CA THR A 173 -7.51 8.10 7.37
C THR A 173 -6.94 9.34 6.67
N SER A 174 -5.62 9.56 6.72
CA SER A 174 -4.92 10.62 5.98
C SER A 174 -4.52 10.23 4.55
N LYS A 175 -4.67 8.97 4.16
CA LYS A 175 -4.45 8.49 2.79
C LYS A 175 -5.77 8.34 2.04
N THR A 176 -5.71 8.15 0.73
CA THR A 176 -6.90 7.78 -0.05
C THR A 176 -7.18 6.27 0.09
N PRO A 177 -8.40 5.78 -0.21
CA PRO A 177 -8.72 4.35 -0.18
C PRO A 177 -7.88 3.47 -1.13
N ALA A 178 -7.06 4.06 -2.01
CA ALA A 178 -6.12 3.32 -2.85
C ALA A 178 -4.90 2.78 -2.07
N TYR A 179 -4.66 3.30 -0.86
CA TYR A 179 -3.56 2.88 0.00
C TYR A 179 -4.06 2.02 1.16
N TYR A 180 -3.58 0.79 1.26
CA TYR A 180 -3.88 -0.12 2.37
C TYR A 180 -2.88 -1.26 2.46
N GLU A 181 -2.71 -1.81 3.66
CA GLU A 181 -2.06 -3.11 3.83
C GLU A 181 -3.10 -4.21 3.70
N ARG A 182 -2.83 -5.19 2.83
CA ARG A 182 -3.67 -6.36 2.63
C ARG A 182 -3.04 -7.59 3.25
N PHE A 183 -3.86 -8.39 3.92
CA PHE A 183 -3.50 -9.69 4.46
C PHE A 183 -4.52 -10.71 4.00
N LEU A 184 -4.13 -11.59 3.08
CA LEU A 184 -4.91 -12.77 2.76
C LEU A 184 -4.68 -13.80 3.85
N LEU A 185 -5.76 -14.36 4.41
CA LEU A 185 -5.67 -15.30 5.51
C LEU A 185 -4.83 -16.53 5.12
N THR A 186 -4.94 -17.00 3.87
CA THR A 186 -4.13 -18.12 3.34
C THR A 186 -2.64 -17.81 3.31
N ASP A 187 -2.24 -16.57 3.03
CA ASP A 187 -0.83 -16.18 3.00
C ASP A 187 -0.23 -16.18 4.41
N LEU A 188 -1.06 -15.99 5.44
CA LEU A 188 -0.64 -16.01 6.83
C LEU A 188 -0.35 -17.43 7.36
N ALA A 189 -0.48 -18.49 6.53
CA ALA A 189 0.10 -19.80 6.83
C ALA A 189 1.64 -19.72 6.87
N ASP A 190 2.24 -18.82 6.08
CA ASP A 190 3.66 -18.52 6.15
C ASP A 190 3.96 -17.69 7.43
N LEU A 191 4.92 -18.17 8.23
CA LEU A 191 5.26 -17.54 9.51
C LEU A 191 5.82 -16.12 9.35
N GLU A 192 6.54 -15.81 8.29
CA GLU A 192 7.05 -14.46 8.04
C GLU A 192 5.94 -13.51 7.61
N ALA A 193 4.98 -13.99 6.80
CA ALA A 193 3.77 -13.25 6.51
C ALA A 193 2.93 -12.99 7.78
N PHE A 194 2.80 -13.99 8.65
CA PHE A 194 2.16 -13.87 9.96
C PHE A 194 2.89 -12.88 10.88
N LYS A 195 4.23 -12.91 10.93
CA LYS A 195 5.03 -11.93 11.71
C LYS A 195 4.76 -10.50 11.27
N ARG A 196 4.65 -10.24 9.95
CA ARG A 196 4.27 -8.92 9.43
C ARG A 196 2.86 -8.52 9.87
N PHE A 197 1.89 -9.43 9.74
CA PHE A 197 0.51 -9.22 10.20
C PHE A 197 0.47 -8.90 11.70
N TYR A 198 1.11 -9.74 12.51
CA TYR A 198 1.18 -9.59 13.96
C TYR A 198 1.84 -8.26 14.35
N PHE A 199 3.01 -7.94 13.79
CA PHE A 199 3.71 -6.71 14.11
C PHE A 199 2.86 -5.47 13.84
N LEU A 200 2.16 -5.42 12.71
CA LEU A 200 1.35 -4.27 12.32
C LEU A 200 0.07 -4.14 13.13
N LEU A 201 -0.54 -5.25 13.57
CA LEU A 201 -1.86 -5.24 14.21
C LEU A 201 -1.85 -5.60 15.70
N CYS A 202 -0.72 -6.03 16.27
CA CYS A 202 -0.68 -6.39 17.68
C CYS A 202 -0.97 -5.16 18.55
N ARG A 203 -1.63 -5.40 19.68
CA ARG A 203 -2.03 -4.38 20.65
C ARG A 203 -0.90 -3.40 20.96
N GLN A 204 0.31 -3.92 21.19
CA GLN A 204 1.47 -3.15 21.62
C GLN A 204 1.91 -2.11 20.59
N ASN A 205 1.76 -2.42 19.30
CA ASN A 205 2.21 -1.56 18.22
C ASN A 205 1.09 -0.68 17.67
N PHE A 206 -0.14 -1.18 17.66
CA PHE A 206 -1.30 -0.52 17.04
C PHE A 206 -1.94 0.56 17.91
N LEU A 207 -2.01 0.34 19.22
CA LEU A 207 -2.55 1.30 20.18
C LEU A 207 -1.43 1.90 21.03
N PRO A 208 -1.52 3.19 21.41
CA PRO A 208 -0.58 3.73 22.38
C PRO A 208 -0.74 3.05 23.75
N SER A 209 0.23 3.28 24.63
CA SER A 209 0.13 2.82 26.02
C SER A 209 -1.13 3.39 26.69
N GLN A 210 -1.80 2.57 27.51
CA GLN A 210 -2.98 2.99 28.29
C GLN A 210 -2.68 4.21 29.18
N ASN A 211 -1.42 4.39 29.60
CA ASN A 211 -0.99 5.52 30.42
C ASN A 211 -0.87 6.84 29.63
N LYS A 212 -0.79 6.75 28.29
CA LYS A 212 -0.66 7.90 27.39
C LYS A 212 -1.56 7.68 26.15
N PRO A 213 -2.90 7.61 26.30
CA PRO A 213 -3.81 7.26 25.22
C PRO A 213 -3.87 8.31 24.08
N GLN A 214 -3.30 9.49 24.32
CA GLN A 214 -3.13 10.57 23.33
C GLN A 214 -1.82 10.50 22.55
N ALA A 215 -0.88 9.62 22.93
CA ALA A 215 0.36 9.44 22.20
C ALA A 215 0.11 8.76 20.84
N VAL A 216 1.08 8.91 19.94
CA VAL A 216 1.15 8.12 18.72
C VAL A 216 1.60 6.69 19.04
N SER A 217 1.10 5.73 18.25
CA SER A 217 1.46 4.31 18.33
C SER A 217 2.70 4.03 17.48
N VAL A 218 3.25 2.82 17.60
CA VAL A 218 4.42 2.40 16.81
C VAL A 218 4.11 2.44 15.32
N ILE A 219 2.92 2.02 14.90
CA ILE A 219 2.53 2.03 13.49
C ILE A 219 2.29 3.44 12.94
N ASP A 220 1.89 4.40 13.76
CA ASP A 220 1.79 5.80 13.31
C ASP A 220 3.17 6.39 13.03
N VAL A 221 4.14 6.10 13.90
CA VAL A 221 5.54 6.50 13.70
C VAL A 221 6.11 5.81 12.46
N LEU A 222 5.84 4.53 12.27
CA LEU A 222 6.28 3.77 11.11
C LEU A 222 5.71 4.32 9.80
N LEU A 223 4.43 4.73 9.79
CA LEU A 223 3.83 5.35 8.62
C LEU A 223 4.52 6.68 8.31
N LYS A 224 4.74 7.52 9.31
CA LYS A 224 5.44 8.79 9.14
C LYS A 224 6.85 8.58 8.57
N SER A 225 7.63 7.66 9.14
CA SER A 225 8.97 7.34 8.63
C SER A 225 8.95 6.68 7.25
N SER A 226 7.85 6.03 6.88
CA SER A 226 7.66 5.51 5.51
C SER A 226 7.43 6.63 4.51
N ASP A 227 6.61 7.62 4.87
CA ASP A 227 6.36 8.80 4.06
C ASP A 227 7.64 9.63 3.88
N GLU A 228 8.35 9.91 4.97
CA GLU A 228 9.65 10.62 4.94
C GLU A 228 10.68 9.89 4.06
N ALA A 229 10.73 8.54 4.11
CA ALA A 229 11.62 7.76 3.25
C ALA A 229 11.24 7.84 1.76
N GLN A 230 9.95 7.82 1.43
CA GLN A 230 9.48 7.98 0.05
C GLN A 230 9.75 9.40 -0.49
N GLU A 231 9.58 10.42 0.34
CA GLU A 231 9.90 11.80 0.00
C GLU A 231 11.40 11.98 -0.29
N GLU A 232 12.27 11.39 0.54
CA GLU A 232 13.72 11.47 0.32
C GLU A 232 14.15 10.74 -0.96
N ILE A 233 13.61 9.54 -1.23
CA ILE A 233 13.85 8.83 -2.50
C ILE A 233 13.46 9.70 -3.69
N THR A 234 12.30 10.34 -3.61
CA THR A 234 11.79 11.23 -4.65
C THR A 234 12.72 12.42 -4.86
N LYS A 235 13.19 13.04 -3.77
CA LYS A 235 14.11 14.17 -3.81
C LYS A 235 15.45 13.80 -4.45
N VAL A 236 16.06 12.69 -4.01
CA VAL A 236 17.33 12.19 -4.58
C VAL A 236 17.18 11.92 -6.07
N LEU A 237 16.08 11.28 -6.49
CA LEU A 237 15.80 11.04 -7.91
C LEU A 237 15.72 12.35 -8.71
N TYR A 238 15.05 13.38 -8.20
CA TYR A 238 14.96 14.68 -8.88
C TYR A 238 16.31 15.41 -8.96
N GLU A 239 17.14 15.30 -7.92
CA GLU A 239 18.49 15.88 -7.91
C GLU A 239 19.39 15.20 -8.96
N GLU A 240 19.39 13.87 -9.01
CA GLU A 240 20.12 13.09 -10.01
C GLU A 240 19.61 13.37 -11.42
N TYR A 241 18.28 13.36 -11.62
CA TYR A 241 17.65 13.66 -12.89
C TYR A 241 18.07 15.04 -13.41
N LYS A 242 18.06 16.06 -12.54
CA LYS A 242 18.52 17.42 -12.87
C LYS A 242 20.01 17.42 -13.26
N ALA A 243 20.85 16.71 -12.52
CA ALA A 243 22.28 16.62 -12.81
C ALA A 243 22.56 15.99 -14.19
N ILE A 244 21.89 14.88 -14.50
CA ILE A 244 22.01 14.20 -15.80
C ILE A 244 21.53 15.12 -16.92
N ARG A 245 20.40 15.83 -16.74
CA ARG A 245 19.89 16.78 -17.74
C ARG A 245 20.93 17.87 -18.04
N LEU A 246 21.53 18.46 -17.01
CA LEU A 246 22.56 19.49 -17.18
C LEU A 246 23.78 18.95 -17.91
N ASN A 247 24.20 17.70 -17.62
CA ASN A 247 25.31 17.06 -18.31
C ASN A 247 24.99 16.77 -19.78
N LEU A 248 23.79 16.28 -20.10
CA LEU A 248 23.33 16.09 -21.48
C LEU A 248 23.30 17.41 -22.25
N VAL A 249 22.77 18.48 -21.66
CA VAL A 249 22.76 19.81 -22.32
C VAL A 249 24.18 20.30 -22.60
N LYS A 250 25.11 20.15 -21.66
CA LYS A 250 26.52 20.50 -21.87
C LYS A 250 27.13 19.65 -22.98
N HIS A 251 26.87 18.34 -22.99
CA HIS A 251 27.36 17.43 -24.03
C HIS A 251 26.82 17.82 -25.41
N PHE A 252 25.51 18.02 -25.56
CA PHE A 252 24.89 18.44 -26.81
C PHE A 252 25.39 19.81 -27.27
N ARG A 253 25.63 20.75 -26.35
CA ARG A 253 26.21 22.06 -26.70
C ARG A 253 27.62 21.92 -27.28
N PHE A 254 28.40 20.96 -26.79
CA PHE A 254 29.76 20.73 -27.24
C PHE A 254 29.80 19.94 -28.57
N ALA A 255 29.09 18.81 -28.65
CA ALA A 255 29.18 17.88 -29.77
C ALA A 255 28.13 18.12 -30.88
N GLY A 256 27.04 18.83 -30.58
CA GLY A 256 25.90 18.98 -31.47
C GLY A 256 26.07 20.05 -32.55
N PRO A 257 25.18 20.07 -33.56
CA PRO A 257 25.27 20.96 -34.71
C PRO A 257 25.18 22.45 -34.31
N GLN A 258 25.90 23.31 -35.03
CA GLN A 258 25.97 24.76 -34.73
C GLN A 258 24.90 25.58 -35.46
N ASP A 259 24.31 25.03 -36.51
CA ASP A 259 23.34 25.65 -37.42
C ASP A 259 21.89 25.58 -36.94
N ILE A 260 21.65 25.20 -35.67
CA ILE A 260 20.30 25.06 -35.11
C ILE A 260 19.77 26.43 -34.67
N PRO A 261 18.62 26.91 -35.18
CA PRO A 261 17.96 28.12 -34.67
C PRO A 261 17.53 27.93 -33.20
N ASN A 262 17.68 28.97 -32.37
CA ASN A 262 17.39 28.89 -30.92
C ASN A 262 18.10 27.71 -30.23
N ARG A 263 19.34 27.42 -30.67
CA ARG A 263 20.13 26.23 -30.32
C ARG A 263 20.00 25.83 -28.86
N ASP A 264 20.25 26.74 -27.93
CA ASP A 264 20.22 26.44 -26.50
C ASP A 264 18.88 25.91 -26.00
N GLN A 265 17.78 26.52 -26.42
CA GLN A 265 16.44 26.07 -26.06
C GLN A 265 16.16 24.68 -26.65
N VAL A 266 16.52 24.46 -27.92
CA VAL A 266 16.35 23.18 -28.59
C VAL A 266 17.16 22.07 -27.90
N LEU A 267 18.43 22.33 -27.55
CA LEU A 267 19.26 21.34 -26.88
C LEU A 267 18.76 21.01 -25.46
N ILE A 268 18.23 22.00 -24.74
CA ILE A 268 17.56 21.80 -23.44
C ILE A 268 16.32 20.91 -23.60
N GLU A 269 15.53 21.13 -24.64
CA GLU A 269 14.37 20.30 -24.98
C GLU A 269 14.78 18.88 -25.35
N LYS A 270 15.85 18.70 -26.14
CA LYS A 270 16.31 17.35 -26.55
C LYS A 270 16.89 16.56 -25.38
N ALA A 271 17.60 17.22 -24.46
CA ALA A 271 18.06 16.59 -23.23
C ALA A 271 16.88 16.15 -22.35
N GLN A 272 15.86 17.00 -22.23
CA GLN A 272 14.62 16.68 -21.50
C GLN A 272 13.89 15.49 -22.15
N LYS A 273 13.67 15.53 -23.47
CA LYS A 273 13.02 14.44 -24.22
C LYS A 273 13.76 13.11 -24.10
N THR A 274 15.09 13.13 -24.13
CA THR A 274 15.93 11.94 -23.90
C THR A 274 15.63 11.32 -22.54
N LEU A 275 15.67 12.13 -21.48
CA LEU A 275 15.41 11.65 -20.12
C LEU A 275 13.98 11.19 -19.91
N ASP A 276 13.00 11.88 -20.49
CA ASP A 276 11.60 11.51 -20.39
C ASP A 276 11.33 10.16 -21.07
N ARG A 277 11.99 9.87 -22.21
CA ARG A 277 11.94 8.56 -22.86
C ARG A 277 12.48 7.46 -21.93
N PHE A 278 13.62 7.67 -21.28
CA PHE A 278 14.17 6.69 -20.31
C PHE A 278 13.29 6.52 -19.08
N LEU A 279 12.79 7.61 -18.50
CA LEU A 279 11.92 7.57 -17.33
C LEU A 279 10.62 6.82 -17.64
N PHE A 280 10.06 7.02 -18.84
CA PHE A 280 8.88 6.30 -19.28
C PHE A 280 9.17 4.80 -19.48
N VAL A 281 10.30 4.43 -20.09
CA VAL A 281 10.69 3.01 -20.21
C VAL A 281 10.84 2.37 -18.83
N ALA A 282 11.52 3.03 -17.88
CA ALA A 282 11.66 2.52 -16.51
C ALA A 282 10.30 2.35 -15.82
N PHE A 283 9.39 3.31 -15.98
CA PHE A 283 8.02 3.18 -15.50
C PHE A 283 7.30 1.97 -16.13
N CYS A 284 7.47 1.76 -17.43
CA CYS A 284 6.87 0.62 -18.11
C CYS A 284 7.43 -0.73 -17.64
N GLU A 285 8.73 -0.81 -17.33
CA GLU A 285 9.33 -1.99 -16.71
C GLU A 285 8.66 -2.31 -15.36
N ASP A 286 8.53 -1.30 -14.49
CA ASP A 286 7.93 -1.44 -13.16
C ASP A 286 6.43 -1.79 -13.21
N LYS A 287 5.73 -1.39 -14.27
CA LYS A 287 4.30 -1.72 -14.49
C LYS A 287 4.09 -3.03 -15.25
N GLY A 288 5.15 -3.72 -15.66
CA GLY A 288 5.06 -4.91 -16.49
C GLY A 288 4.48 -4.64 -17.88
N LEU A 289 4.59 -3.40 -18.35
CA LEU A 289 4.21 -2.98 -19.71
C LEU A 289 5.32 -3.28 -20.72
N LEU A 290 6.56 -3.32 -20.26
CA LEU A 290 7.72 -3.78 -21.02
C LEU A 290 8.39 -4.97 -20.33
N PRO A 291 9.18 -5.78 -21.06
CA PRO A 291 9.98 -6.82 -20.45
C PRO A 291 10.84 -6.27 -19.30
N PRO A 292 11.04 -7.03 -18.21
CA PRO A 292 11.86 -6.58 -17.10
C PRO A 292 13.30 -6.34 -17.56
N LYS A 293 13.92 -5.28 -17.03
CA LYS A 293 15.31 -4.87 -17.33
C LYS A 293 15.55 -4.53 -18.81
N THR A 294 14.54 -4.09 -19.56
CA THR A 294 14.68 -3.59 -20.94
C THR A 294 15.82 -2.57 -21.10
N ILE A 295 15.95 -1.57 -20.21
CA ILE A 295 17.02 -0.56 -20.25
C ILE A 295 18.38 -1.23 -20.09
N SER A 296 18.58 -2.03 -19.04
CA SER A 296 19.86 -2.70 -18.78
C SER A 296 20.19 -3.70 -19.89
N ASN A 297 19.21 -4.47 -20.37
CA ASN A 297 19.41 -5.41 -21.47
C ASN A 297 19.82 -4.66 -22.76
N ALA A 298 19.19 -3.53 -23.08
CA ALA A 298 19.59 -2.71 -24.24
C ALA A 298 20.98 -2.08 -24.06
N HIS A 299 21.36 -1.72 -22.84
CA HIS A 299 22.71 -1.23 -22.53
C HIS A 299 23.77 -2.32 -22.72
N ASP A 300 23.56 -3.47 -22.09
CA ASP A 300 24.55 -4.53 -21.92
C ASP A 300 24.60 -5.50 -23.09
N HIS A 301 23.58 -5.52 -23.97
CA HIS A 301 23.56 -6.40 -25.12
C HIS A 301 24.73 -6.13 -26.06
N GLN A 302 25.53 -7.15 -26.32
CA GLN A 302 26.64 -7.10 -27.27
C GLN A 302 26.43 -8.13 -28.36
N ASP A 303 26.39 -7.66 -29.60
CA ASP A 303 26.40 -8.51 -30.78
C ASP A 303 27.84 -8.50 -31.34
N PRO A 304 28.58 -9.62 -31.24
CA PRO A 304 29.96 -9.69 -31.69
C PRO A 304 30.09 -9.62 -33.23
N TYR A 305 29.01 -9.90 -33.96
CA TYR A 305 29.01 -9.89 -35.42
C TYR A 305 28.49 -8.56 -35.98
N ASN A 306 27.72 -7.80 -35.20
CA ASN A 306 27.21 -6.47 -35.57
C ASN A 306 27.23 -5.48 -34.39
N PRO A 307 28.41 -4.95 -34.03
CA PRO A 307 28.54 -4.01 -32.92
C PRO A 307 27.82 -2.69 -33.25
N ARG A 308 26.85 -2.33 -32.41
CA ARG A 308 26.10 -1.07 -32.52
C ARG A 308 26.34 -0.18 -31.30
N PRO A 309 26.34 1.15 -31.46
CA PRO A 309 26.35 2.08 -30.32
C PRO A 309 25.16 1.81 -29.39
N ILE A 310 25.37 2.03 -28.09
CA ILE A 310 24.31 1.88 -27.08
C ILE A 310 23.07 2.71 -27.44
N TRP A 311 23.27 3.93 -27.95
CA TRP A 311 22.18 4.82 -28.36
C TRP A 311 21.28 4.22 -29.45
N GLU A 312 21.85 3.50 -30.44
CA GLU A 312 21.05 2.83 -31.48
C GLU A 312 20.16 1.72 -30.90
N ARG A 313 20.64 1.02 -29.88
CA ARG A 313 19.84 0.00 -29.17
C ARG A 313 18.69 0.64 -28.39
N TYR A 314 18.94 1.78 -27.73
CA TYR A 314 17.86 2.52 -27.08
C TYR A 314 16.84 3.09 -28.06
N LYS A 315 17.26 3.62 -29.22
CA LYS A 315 16.33 4.05 -30.27
C LYS A 315 15.46 2.91 -30.77
N ALA A 316 15.98 1.68 -30.84
CA ALA A 316 15.16 0.51 -31.17
C ALA A 316 14.07 0.27 -30.11
N VAL A 317 14.43 0.31 -28.82
CA VAL A 317 13.44 0.22 -27.72
C VAL A 317 12.40 1.33 -27.80
N PHE A 318 12.81 2.58 -28.05
CA PHE A 318 11.90 3.71 -28.19
C PHE A 318 10.92 3.52 -29.35
N ARG A 319 11.40 2.97 -30.47
CA ARG A 319 10.53 2.61 -31.60
C ARG A 319 9.54 1.52 -31.22
N TRP A 320 9.94 0.50 -30.47
CA TRP A 320 9.03 -0.53 -29.97
C TRP A 320 7.93 0.06 -29.09
N VAL A 321 8.25 1.05 -28.26
CA VAL A 321 7.25 1.74 -27.43
C VAL A 321 6.32 2.60 -28.28
N ASP A 322 6.82 3.25 -29.34
CA ASP A 322 6.00 4.10 -30.22
C ASP A 322 4.99 3.27 -31.03
N VAL A 323 5.50 2.34 -31.86
CA VAL A 323 4.72 1.64 -32.89
C VAL A 323 4.43 0.17 -32.57
N GLY A 324 4.97 -0.36 -31.47
CA GLY A 324 4.87 -1.76 -31.10
C GLY A 324 6.01 -2.61 -31.65
N ASN A 325 6.02 -3.88 -31.23
CA ASN A 325 6.98 -4.89 -31.65
C ASN A 325 6.39 -6.29 -31.49
N ASP A 326 6.73 -7.21 -32.37
CA ASP A 326 6.17 -8.57 -32.35
C ASP A 326 6.94 -9.52 -31.41
N ASP A 327 8.28 -9.38 -31.35
CA ASP A 327 9.15 -10.19 -30.50
C ASP A 327 10.29 -9.34 -29.88
N PRO A 328 10.24 -9.03 -28.57
CA PRO A 328 9.16 -9.36 -27.64
C PRO A 328 7.85 -8.63 -27.99
N PRO A 329 6.68 -9.25 -27.71
CA PRO A 329 5.38 -8.65 -28.02
C PRO A 329 5.15 -7.42 -27.13
N ILE A 330 5.18 -6.25 -27.74
CA ILE A 330 4.99 -4.94 -27.09
C ILE A 330 3.91 -4.19 -27.89
N PRO A 331 2.81 -3.74 -27.24
CA PRO A 331 1.82 -2.91 -27.92
C PRO A 331 2.38 -1.50 -28.19
N GLY A 332 2.02 -0.91 -29.32
CA GLY A 332 2.36 0.49 -29.60
C GLY A 332 1.57 1.44 -28.71
N TYR A 333 2.26 2.29 -27.97
CA TYR A 333 1.64 3.27 -27.07
C TYR A 333 1.35 4.62 -27.75
N ASN A 334 1.80 4.81 -29.01
CA ASN A 334 1.53 5.99 -29.84
C ASN A 334 1.73 7.33 -29.10
N GLY A 335 2.82 7.44 -28.34
CA GLY A 335 3.11 8.62 -27.55
C GLY A 335 3.99 9.58 -28.34
N GLY A 336 3.54 10.82 -28.58
CA GLY A 336 4.35 11.87 -29.22
C GLY A 336 5.77 12.06 -28.62
N LEU A 337 6.01 11.58 -27.40
CA LEU A 337 7.32 11.48 -26.76
C LEU A 337 8.32 10.56 -27.53
N PHE A 338 7.85 9.47 -28.11
CA PHE A 338 8.69 8.46 -28.78
C PHE A 338 8.76 8.62 -30.30
N GLN A 339 7.93 9.49 -30.89
CA GLN A 339 8.04 9.85 -32.29
C GLN A 339 9.46 10.29 -32.65
N LEU A 340 9.90 9.91 -33.86
CA LEU A 340 11.19 10.27 -34.43
C LEU A 340 11.41 11.78 -34.34
N ASP A 341 12.55 12.15 -33.79
CA ASP A 341 12.98 13.53 -33.63
C ASP A 341 14.25 13.74 -34.46
N PRO A 342 14.20 14.38 -35.64
CA PRO A 342 15.35 14.46 -36.53
C PRO A 342 16.59 15.10 -35.90
N ILE A 343 16.42 16.04 -34.96
CA ILE A 343 17.57 16.64 -34.28
C ILE A 343 18.17 15.67 -33.27
N LEU A 344 17.35 15.08 -32.39
CA LEU A 344 17.83 14.19 -31.34
C LEU A 344 18.30 12.83 -31.88
N ASP A 345 17.55 12.24 -32.80
CA ASP A 345 17.73 10.85 -33.20
C ASP A 345 18.74 10.68 -34.36
N GLU A 346 19.02 11.74 -35.12
CA GLU A 346 19.92 11.70 -36.29
C GLU A 346 21.13 12.65 -36.18
N ARG A 347 21.01 13.78 -35.47
CA ARG A 347 22.05 14.83 -35.45
C ARG A 347 22.77 14.98 -34.12
N LEU A 348 22.28 14.38 -33.05
CA LEU A 348 22.92 14.37 -31.74
C LEU A 348 23.48 12.99 -31.41
N THR A 349 24.60 12.97 -30.70
CA THR A 349 25.13 11.77 -30.05
C THR A 349 24.80 11.88 -28.57
N VAL A 350 24.26 10.81 -27.99
CA VAL A 350 23.78 10.74 -26.59
C VAL A 350 24.66 9.82 -25.78
#